data_AF-A0AAW7WVG9-F1
#
_entry.id   AF-A0AAW7WVG9-F1
#
_cell.length_a   1.000
_cell.length_b   1.000
_cell.length_c   1.000
_cell.angle_alpha   90.00
_cell.angle_beta   90.00
_cell.angle_gamma   90.00
#
_symmetry.space_group_name_H-M   'P 1'
#
loop_
_entity.id
_entity.type
_entity.pdbx_description
1 polymer ?
#
loop_
_entity_poly.entity_id
_entity_poly.type
_entity_poly.pdbx_seq_one_letter_code
_entity_poly.pdbx_strand_id
1 'polypeptide(L)'
;MKLSDWIWEKMENLQDAGFRWKPTLKFCHQVLRLDYNAIADSIVRNGHRPAITEEQAKILWDYRFFRNLDQTERSGWHKVMDVLQQTDWGKQQVWLLSGLKMGNETLPQKLNAMYTLLCSAHTGKSHTLCPLPNPEEVATAHKLVGYCMKDEELDYLKRLALHGEYPGDLTAIRHGLMDMYQKIEDLEWERAKEMRADNHWSADSIDAAIQEEKGRIMRSASDLYEQKVQGKFPDDYRKALHRERMVLHGLSQKGWDGQTKIPKPLLVKYGLAESFGKISDALMDYIIRCDMGDDTYPKHMVGHHNRIIKEQSRIGLERLEHRLFPDKNKPKLHPASLGTHKMPIRLQNQVSKENKGIKIRL
;
A
#
# COMPACT_ATOMS: atom_id res chain seq x y z
N MET A 1 -11.25 12.58 -13.28
CA MET A 1 -12.15 12.99 -14.40
C MET A 1 -13.47 12.27 -14.21
N LYS A 2 -14.62 12.98 -14.25
CA LYS A 2 -15.94 12.35 -14.13
C LYS A 2 -16.37 11.78 -15.49
N LEU A 3 -17.22 10.75 -15.49
CA LEU A 3 -17.71 10.07 -16.70
C LEU A 3 -18.35 11.05 -17.70
N SER A 4 -19.02 12.09 -17.19
CA SER A 4 -19.58 13.18 -17.98
C SER A 4 -18.50 13.90 -18.80
N ASP A 5 -17.38 14.20 -18.16
CA ASP A 5 -16.37 15.11 -18.70
C ASP A 5 -15.56 14.38 -19.79
N TRP A 6 -15.26 13.10 -19.59
CA TRP A 6 -14.63 12.26 -20.61
C TRP A 6 -15.56 12.00 -21.80
N ILE A 7 -16.85 11.75 -21.55
CA ILE A 7 -17.83 11.55 -22.63
C ILE A 7 -17.95 12.83 -23.48
N TRP A 8 -17.99 14.01 -22.85
CA TRP A 8 -18.08 15.29 -23.55
C TRP A 8 -16.79 15.63 -24.32
N GLU A 9 -15.62 15.49 -23.71
CA GLU A 9 -14.32 15.70 -24.37
C GLU A 9 -14.13 14.75 -25.57
N LYS A 10 -14.63 13.51 -25.45
CA LYS A 10 -14.64 12.56 -26.56
C LYS A 10 -15.72 12.87 -27.60
N MET A 11 -16.87 13.43 -27.23
CA MET A 11 -17.90 13.86 -28.19
C MET A 11 -17.46 15.05 -29.05
N GLU A 12 -16.77 16.05 -28.47
CA GLU A 12 -16.29 17.24 -29.20
C GLU A 12 -15.24 16.91 -30.27
N ASN A 13 -14.35 15.95 -30.00
CA ASN A 13 -13.27 15.58 -30.91
C ASN A 13 -13.70 14.64 -32.06
N LEU A 14 -14.94 14.14 -32.10
CA LEU A 14 -15.29 12.93 -32.87
C LEU A 14 -16.58 13.02 -33.71
N GLN A 15 -16.93 14.19 -34.24
CA GLN A 15 -18.05 14.35 -35.19
C GLN A 15 -17.92 13.52 -36.49
N ASP A 16 -16.81 12.81 -36.74
CA ASP A 16 -16.57 12.06 -37.99
C ASP A 16 -16.76 10.51 -37.95
N ALA A 17 -17.05 9.86 -36.81
CA ALA A 17 -16.96 8.39 -36.72
C ALA A 17 -18.17 7.67 -36.07
N GLY A 18 -19.35 7.72 -36.70
CA GLY A 18 -20.61 7.18 -36.18
C GLY A 18 -20.73 5.65 -35.96
N PHE A 19 -19.79 4.83 -36.46
CA PHE A 19 -19.94 3.35 -36.46
C PHE A 19 -19.28 2.63 -35.25
N ARG A 20 -18.42 3.30 -34.48
CA ARG A 20 -17.60 2.67 -33.42
C ARG A 20 -18.22 2.69 -32.01
N TRP A 21 -19.26 3.49 -31.76
CA TRP A 21 -19.61 3.89 -30.38
C TRP A 21 -20.53 2.95 -29.60
N LYS A 22 -21.54 2.35 -30.25
CA LYS A 22 -22.50 1.48 -29.54
C LYS A 22 -21.82 0.26 -28.88
N PRO A 23 -20.90 -0.46 -29.56
CA PRO A 23 -20.20 -1.58 -28.94
C PRO A 23 -19.28 -1.16 -27.79
N THR A 24 -18.53 -0.07 -27.96
CA THR A 24 -17.55 0.42 -26.98
C THR A 24 -18.20 0.94 -25.70
N LEU A 25 -19.27 1.74 -25.82
CA LEU A 25 -20.00 2.25 -24.66
C LEU A 25 -20.67 1.11 -23.86
N LYS A 26 -21.25 0.14 -24.56
CA LYS A 26 -21.83 -1.07 -23.95
C LYS A 26 -20.75 -1.88 -23.22
N PHE A 27 -19.57 -2.03 -23.83
CA PHE A 27 -18.44 -2.73 -23.22
C PHE A 27 -17.96 -2.05 -21.93
N CYS A 28 -17.82 -0.72 -21.92
CA CYS A 28 -17.50 0.01 -20.69
C CYS A 28 -18.50 -0.27 -19.55
N HIS A 29 -19.80 -0.30 -19.86
CA HIS A 29 -20.83 -0.61 -18.87
C HIS A 29 -20.70 -2.04 -18.32
N GLN A 30 -20.34 -3.00 -19.17
CA GLN A 30 -20.10 -4.39 -18.75
C GLN A 30 -18.87 -4.51 -17.84
N VAL A 31 -17.78 -3.82 -18.20
CA VAL A 31 -16.55 -3.75 -17.39
C VAL A 31 -16.81 -3.16 -16.01
N LEU A 32 -17.55 -2.06 -15.93
CA LEU A 32 -17.93 -1.43 -14.66
C LEU A 32 -18.78 -2.33 -13.76
N ARG A 33 -19.62 -3.18 -14.35
CA ARG A 33 -20.46 -4.13 -13.61
C ARG A 33 -19.76 -5.45 -13.29
N LEU A 34 -18.52 -5.63 -13.76
CA LEU A 34 -17.76 -6.88 -13.64
C LEU A 34 -18.55 -8.08 -14.19
N ASP A 35 -19.28 -7.87 -15.30
CA ASP A 35 -20.03 -8.93 -15.98
C ASP A 35 -19.11 -9.73 -16.90
N TYR A 36 -18.31 -10.62 -16.30
CA TYR A 36 -17.22 -11.32 -16.97
C TYR A 36 -17.65 -12.08 -18.23
N ASN A 37 -18.81 -12.75 -18.18
CA ASN A 37 -19.33 -13.50 -19.32
C ASN A 37 -19.74 -12.55 -20.44
N ALA A 38 -20.46 -11.46 -20.13
CA ALA A 38 -20.87 -10.51 -21.15
C ALA A 38 -19.68 -9.75 -21.78
N ILE A 39 -18.63 -9.49 -21.00
CA ILE A 39 -17.34 -8.96 -21.46
C ILE A 39 -16.68 -9.94 -22.43
N ALA A 40 -16.51 -11.21 -22.03
CA ALA A 40 -15.90 -12.24 -22.85
C ALA A 40 -16.67 -12.44 -24.16
N ASP A 41 -18.00 -12.56 -24.10
CA ASP A 41 -18.87 -12.66 -25.28
C ASP A 41 -18.73 -11.44 -26.20
N SER A 42 -18.53 -10.25 -25.63
CA SER A 42 -18.33 -9.04 -26.43
C SER A 42 -16.99 -9.03 -27.15
N ILE A 43 -15.94 -9.55 -26.52
CA ILE A 43 -14.62 -9.71 -27.16
C ILE A 43 -14.72 -10.74 -28.28
N VAL A 44 -15.36 -11.89 -28.03
CA VAL A 44 -15.57 -12.94 -29.04
C VAL A 44 -16.34 -12.40 -30.25
N ARG A 45 -17.47 -11.72 -30.03
CA ARG A 45 -18.27 -11.13 -31.13
C ARG A 45 -17.48 -10.18 -32.02
N ASN A 46 -16.53 -9.45 -31.45
CA ASN A 46 -15.70 -8.49 -32.17
C ASN A 46 -14.31 -9.05 -32.54
N GLY A 47 -14.06 -10.34 -32.30
CA GLY A 47 -12.72 -10.94 -32.41
C GLY A 47 -12.05 -10.78 -33.78
N HIS A 48 -12.85 -10.68 -34.84
CA HIS A 48 -12.43 -10.48 -36.24
C HIS A 48 -12.18 -9.00 -36.61
N ARG A 49 -12.31 -8.06 -35.66
CA ARG A 49 -12.22 -6.61 -35.87
C ARG A 49 -11.11 -6.02 -35.01
N PRO A 50 -9.85 -6.03 -35.49
CA PRO A 50 -8.69 -5.66 -34.66
C PRO A 50 -8.79 -4.29 -33.99
N ALA A 51 -9.32 -3.28 -34.70
CA ALA A 51 -9.47 -1.93 -34.15
C ALA A 51 -10.49 -1.85 -33.00
N ILE A 52 -11.48 -2.75 -32.94
CA ILE A 52 -12.46 -2.78 -31.85
C ILE A 52 -11.88 -3.52 -30.65
N THR A 53 -11.22 -4.66 -30.89
CA THR A 53 -10.64 -5.46 -29.81
C THR A 53 -9.44 -4.78 -29.15
N GLU A 54 -8.66 -3.99 -29.90
CA GLU A 54 -7.64 -3.10 -29.34
C GLU A 54 -8.27 -2.06 -28.38
N GLU A 55 -9.38 -1.44 -28.77
CA GLU A 55 -10.09 -0.46 -27.92
C GLU A 55 -10.68 -1.13 -26.67
N GLN A 56 -11.22 -2.34 -26.81
CA GLN A 56 -11.68 -3.14 -25.66
C GLN A 56 -10.52 -3.45 -24.71
N ALA A 57 -9.34 -3.79 -25.22
CA ALA A 57 -8.15 -4.01 -24.39
C ALA A 57 -7.72 -2.73 -23.67
N LYS A 58 -7.79 -1.55 -24.32
CA LYS A 58 -7.50 -0.25 -23.69
C LYS A 58 -8.45 0.02 -22.55
N ILE A 59 -9.74 -0.24 -22.73
CA ILE A 59 -10.76 -0.11 -21.67
C ILE A 59 -10.44 -1.02 -20.49
N LEU A 60 -10.09 -2.29 -20.73
CA LEU A 60 -9.71 -3.21 -19.64
C LEU A 60 -8.50 -2.69 -18.84
N TRP A 61 -7.52 -2.09 -19.53
CA TRP A 61 -6.37 -1.47 -18.88
C TRP A 61 -6.77 -0.21 -18.09
N ASP A 62 -7.47 0.73 -18.72
CA ASP A 62 -7.83 2.03 -18.13
C ASP A 62 -8.69 1.88 -16.87
N TYR A 63 -9.60 0.90 -16.86
CA TYR A 63 -10.43 0.59 -15.69
C TYR A 63 -9.75 -0.33 -14.66
N ARG A 64 -8.48 -0.70 -14.89
CA ARG A 64 -7.71 -1.63 -14.07
C ARG A 64 -8.53 -2.90 -13.80
N PHE A 65 -9.04 -3.50 -14.88
CA PHE A 65 -9.98 -4.61 -14.79
C PHE A 65 -9.44 -5.76 -13.92
N PHE A 66 -8.16 -6.11 -14.14
CA PHE A 66 -7.42 -7.08 -13.35
C PHE A 66 -6.83 -6.43 -12.09
N ARG A 67 -7.66 -6.19 -11.07
CA ARG A 67 -7.22 -5.53 -9.82
C ARG A 67 -7.53 -6.24 -8.52
N ASN A 68 -8.54 -7.10 -8.48
CA ASN A 68 -9.02 -7.72 -7.25
C ASN A 68 -8.92 -9.25 -7.33
N LEU A 69 -8.44 -9.88 -6.26
CA LEU A 69 -8.23 -11.30 -6.06
C LEU A 69 -9.57 -12.05 -5.99
N ASP A 70 -10.61 -11.48 -5.39
CA ASP A 70 -11.96 -12.10 -5.35
C ASP A 70 -12.52 -12.40 -6.75
N GLN A 71 -12.01 -11.70 -7.77
CA GLN A 71 -12.41 -11.91 -9.15
C GLN A 71 -11.85 -13.23 -9.71
N THR A 72 -10.71 -13.70 -9.22
CA THR A 72 -10.06 -14.93 -9.72
C THR A 72 -10.86 -16.19 -9.36
N GLU A 73 -11.69 -16.12 -8.32
CA GLU A 73 -12.61 -17.20 -7.94
C GLU A 73 -13.81 -17.33 -8.90
N ARG A 74 -14.03 -16.35 -9.79
CA ARG A 74 -15.16 -16.33 -10.73
C ARG A 74 -14.76 -16.89 -12.09
N SER A 75 -15.48 -17.91 -12.55
CA SER A 75 -15.18 -18.67 -13.77
C SER A 75 -15.09 -17.86 -15.08
N GLY A 76 -15.65 -16.65 -15.13
CA GLY A 76 -15.59 -15.79 -16.30
C GLY A 76 -14.35 -14.89 -16.37
N TRP A 77 -13.66 -14.64 -15.25
CA TRP A 77 -12.56 -13.66 -15.20
C TRP A 77 -11.36 -14.10 -16.06
N HIS A 78 -10.94 -15.35 -15.91
CA HIS A 78 -9.90 -15.97 -16.73
C HIS A 78 -10.23 -15.97 -18.21
N LYS A 79 -11.49 -16.29 -18.55
CA LYS A 79 -11.95 -16.35 -19.94
C LYS A 79 -11.75 -15.04 -20.68
N VAL A 80 -11.87 -13.89 -20.00
CA VAL A 80 -11.64 -12.58 -20.63
C VAL A 80 -10.23 -12.47 -21.20
N MET A 81 -9.22 -12.97 -20.48
CA MET A 81 -7.84 -13.00 -20.97
C MET A 81 -7.71 -13.97 -22.15
N ASP A 82 -8.24 -15.19 -22.01
CA ASP A 82 -8.16 -16.24 -23.04
C ASP A 82 -8.81 -15.78 -24.36
N VAL A 83 -10.02 -15.25 -24.31
CA VAL A 83 -10.72 -14.81 -25.53
C VAL A 83 -10.06 -13.60 -26.17
N LEU A 84 -9.42 -12.72 -25.38
CA LEU A 84 -8.69 -11.57 -25.91
C LEU A 84 -7.47 -12.00 -26.71
N GLN A 85 -6.72 -13.00 -26.21
CA GLN A 85 -5.58 -13.60 -26.92
C GLN A 85 -5.99 -14.28 -28.23
N GLN A 86 -7.21 -14.83 -28.30
CA GLN A 86 -7.71 -15.53 -29.49
C GLN A 86 -8.25 -14.63 -30.60
N THR A 87 -8.41 -13.32 -30.35
CA THR A 87 -8.83 -12.36 -31.37
C THR A 87 -7.78 -12.16 -32.46
N ASP A 88 -8.18 -11.67 -33.64
CA ASP A 88 -7.25 -11.38 -34.74
C ASP A 88 -6.20 -10.33 -34.34
N TRP A 89 -6.60 -9.34 -33.53
CA TRP A 89 -5.66 -8.41 -32.91
C TRP A 89 -4.73 -9.14 -31.94
N GLY A 90 -5.28 -9.90 -30.99
CA GLY A 90 -4.52 -10.57 -29.93
C GLY A 90 -3.46 -11.54 -30.47
N LYS A 91 -3.75 -12.27 -31.55
CA LYS A 91 -2.81 -13.17 -32.22
C LYS A 91 -1.63 -12.44 -32.88
N GLN A 92 -1.78 -11.17 -33.21
CA GLN A 92 -0.70 -10.33 -33.76
C GLN A 92 0.19 -9.72 -32.68
N GLN A 93 -0.19 -9.83 -31.41
CA GLN A 93 0.53 -9.20 -30.30
C GLN A 93 1.51 -10.12 -29.60
N VAL A 94 2.47 -9.51 -28.88
CA VAL A 94 3.36 -10.20 -27.96
C VAL A 94 2.78 -10.12 -26.55
N TRP A 95 2.50 -11.28 -25.93
CA TRP A 95 1.94 -11.39 -24.57
C TRP A 95 2.98 -11.75 -23.50
N LEU A 96 4.02 -12.48 -23.92
CA LEU A 96 5.08 -12.96 -23.02
C LEU A 96 5.79 -11.80 -22.33
N LEU A 97 6.08 -12.00 -21.04
CA LEU A 97 6.81 -11.03 -20.23
C LEU A 97 8.33 -11.27 -20.28
N SER A 98 8.76 -12.49 -20.59
CA SER A 98 10.17 -12.85 -20.69
C SER A 98 10.92 -11.95 -21.67
N GLY A 99 12.05 -11.39 -21.22
CA GLY A 99 12.89 -10.51 -22.05
C GLY A 99 12.37 -9.09 -22.27
N LEU A 100 11.27 -8.69 -21.62
CA LEU A 100 10.71 -7.34 -21.74
C LEU A 100 11.68 -6.28 -21.19
N LYS A 101 11.91 -5.23 -22.00
CA LYS A 101 12.60 -4.00 -21.58
C LYS A 101 11.56 -2.93 -21.24
N MET A 102 11.64 -2.38 -20.03
CA MET A 102 10.75 -1.30 -19.57
C MET A 102 10.83 -0.09 -20.50
N GLY A 103 9.68 0.50 -20.85
CA GLY A 103 9.56 1.60 -21.80
C GLY A 103 9.18 1.16 -23.22
N ASN A 104 9.29 -0.13 -23.53
CA ASN A 104 8.89 -0.72 -24.82
C ASN A 104 7.71 -1.70 -24.67
N GLU A 105 6.98 -1.64 -23.57
CA GLU A 105 5.91 -2.60 -23.29
C GLU A 105 4.67 -2.37 -24.17
N THR A 106 4.02 -3.47 -24.56
CA THR A 106 2.75 -3.42 -25.27
C THR A 106 1.57 -3.48 -24.30
N LEU A 107 0.40 -3.00 -24.73
CA LEU A 107 -0.84 -3.10 -23.95
C LEU A 107 -1.16 -4.55 -23.50
N PRO A 108 -1.04 -5.57 -24.36
CA PRO A 108 -1.10 -6.99 -23.98
C PRO A 108 -0.18 -7.37 -22.83
N GLN A 109 1.09 -6.94 -22.85
CA GLN A 109 2.03 -7.23 -21.76
C GLN A 109 1.63 -6.53 -20.45
N LYS A 110 1.10 -5.30 -20.53
CA LYS A 110 0.56 -4.58 -19.36
C LYS A 110 -0.62 -5.33 -18.72
N LEU A 111 -1.57 -5.79 -19.54
CA LEU A 111 -2.70 -6.60 -19.09
C LEU A 111 -2.25 -7.94 -18.52
N ASN A 112 -1.32 -8.62 -19.22
CA ASN A 112 -0.78 -9.90 -18.80
C ASN A 112 -0.07 -9.78 -17.45
N ALA A 113 0.73 -8.73 -17.23
CA ALA A 113 1.40 -8.53 -15.96
C ALA A 113 0.43 -8.38 -14.76
N MET A 114 -0.67 -7.64 -14.91
CA MET A 114 -1.69 -7.56 -13.84
C MET A 114 -2.34 -8.92 -13.58
N TYR A 115 -2.69 -9.64 -14.65
CA TYR A 115 -3.26 -10.98 -14.57
C TYR A 115 -2.31 -11.98 -13.89
N THR A 116 -1.05 -12.03 -14.31
CA THR A 116 0.01 -12.87 -13.73
C THR A 116 0.20 -12.62 -12.24
N LEU A 117 0.19 -11.36 -11.79
CA LEU A 117 0.32 -11.04 -10.37
C LEU A 117 -0.87 -11.56 -9.56
N LEU A 118 -2.09 -11.38 -10.04
CA LEU A 118 -3.29 -11.89 -9.38
C LEU A 118 -3.30 -13.43 -9.32
N CYS A 119 -2.92 -14.11 -10.40
CA CYS A 119 -2.77 -15.57 -10.42
C CYS A 119 -1.70 -16.04 -9.42
N SER A 120 -0.59 -15.31 -9.28
CA SER A 120 0.50 -15.68 -8.36
C SER A 120 0.09 -15.62 -6.88
N ALA A 121 -0.79 -14.67 -6.53
CA ALA A 121 -1.29 -14.51 -5.18
C ALA A 121 -2.38 -15.52 -4.82
N HIS A 122 -3.00 -16.17 -5.80
CA HIS A 122 -4.11 -17.10 -5.60
C HIS A 122 -3.67 -18.55 -5.33
N THR A 123 -2.54 -18.75 -4.66
CA THR A 123 -1.99 -20.09 -4.41
C THR A 123 -2.51 -20.66 -3.08
N GLY A 124 -3.57 -21.49 -3.13
CA GLY A 124 -3.94 -22.29 -1.95
C GLY A 124 -5.40 -22.72 -1.79
N LYS A 125 -6.35 -22.20 -2.59
CA LYS A 125 -7.76 -22.64 -2.51
C LYS A 125 -8.03 -23.72 -3.57
N SER A 126 -8.48 -24.89 -3.13
CA SER A 126 -8.59 -26.16 -3.88
C SER A 126 -9.51 -26.16 -5.14
N HIS A 127 -9.99 -25.02 -5.62
CA HIS A 127 -11.03 -24.94 -6.65
C HIS A 127 -10.76 -23.98 -7.81
N THR A 128 -9.55 -23.46 -7.99
CA THR A 128 -9.29 -22.46 -9.04
C THR A 128 -8.75 -22.99 -10.35
N LEU A 129 -9.28 -22.36 -11.43
CA LEU A 129 -8.89 -22.47 -12.85
C LEU A 129 -7.65 -21.61 -13.22
N CYS A 130 -7.02 -20.95 -12.24
CA CYS A 130 -5.82 -20.13 -12.43
C CYS A 130 -4.61 -20.99 -12.85
N PRO A 131 -3.99 -20.75 -14.02
CA PRO A 131 -2.69 -21.37 -14.31
C PRO A 131 -1.63 -20.82 -13.34
N LEU A 132 -0.79 -21.71 -12.80
CA LEU A 132 0.31 -21.32 -11.91
C LEU A 132 1.37 -20.57 -12.74
N PRO A 133 1.62 -19.28 -12.50
CA PRO A 133 2.55 -18.52 -13.33
C PRO A 133 4.01 -18.87 -13.03
N ASN A 134 4.88 -18.74 -14.05
CA ASN A 134 6.33 -18.92 -13.89
C ASN A 134 6.92 -17.83 -12.96
N PRO A 135 7.76 -18.17 -11.96
CA PRO A 135 8.40 -17.19 -11.09
C PRO A 135 9.13 -16.03 -11.81
N GLU A 136 9.75 -16.29 -12.96
CA GLU A 136 10.42 -15.25 -13.75
C GLU A 136 9.41 -14.24 -14.35
N GLU A 137 8.27 -14.75 -14.82
CA GLU A 137 7.19 -13.91 -15.33
C GLU A 137 6.54 -13.10 -14.21
N VAL A 138 6.36 -13.70 -13.02
CA VAL A 138 5.88 -12.99 -11.82
C VAL A 138 6.84 -11.85 -11.46
N ALA A 139 8.14 -12.11 -11.40
CA ALA A 139 9.14 -11.08 -11.11
C ALA A 139 9.13 -9.94 -12.15
N THR A 140 8.95 -10.28 -13.42
CA THR A 140 8.84 -9.28 -14.49
C THR A 140 7.53 -8.49 -14.41
N ALA A 141 6.43 -9.15 -14.07
CA ALA A 141 5.13 -8.53 -13.85
C ALA A 141 5.16 -7.54 -12.69
N HIS A 142 5.83 -7.88 -11.58
CA HIS A 142 6.07 -6.95 -10.46
C HIS A 142 6.79 -5.70 -10.94
N LYS A 143 7.84 -5.82 -11.77
CA LYS A 143 8.57 -4.66 -12.29
C LYS A 143 7.71 -3.83 -13.25
N LEU A 144 6.99 -4.48 -14.16
CA LEU A 144 6.20 -3.82 -15.19
C LEU A 144 5.04 -3.03 -14.61
N VAL A 145 4.25 -3.64 -13.73
CA VAL A 145 3.12 -2.93 -13.09
C VAL A 145 3.63 -1.76 -12.24
N GLY A 146 4.76 -1.94 -11.54
CA GLY A 146 5.36 -0.83 -10.78
C GLY A 146 5.88 0.32 -11.63
N TYR A 147 6.30 0.04 -12.87
CA TYR A 147 6.67 1.05 -13.84
C TYR A 147 5.44 1.76 -14.41
N CYS A 148 4.44 0.99 -14.87
CA CYS A 148 3.25 1.52 -15.53
C CYS A 148 2.25 2.22 -14.59
N MET A 149 2.24 1.87 -13.30
CA MET A 149 1.29 2.40 -12.31
C MET A 149 1.99 3.17 -11.19
N LYS A 150 3.19 3.67 -11.45
CA LYS A 150 4.07 4.26 -10.43
C LYS A 150 3.36 5.35 -9.62
N ASP A 151 2.66 6.25 -10.30
CA ASP A 151 2.04 7.42 -9.67
C ASP A 151 0.76 7.04 -8.92
N GLU A 152 -0.07 6.15 -9.47
CA GLU A 152 -1.28 5.66 -8.81
C GLU A 152 -0.95 4.83 -7.56
N GLU A 153 0.04 3.92 -7.65
CA GLU A 153 0.49 3.16 -6.49
C GLU A 153 1.06 4.06 -5.40
N LEU A 154 1.76 5.12 -5.81
CA LEU A 154 2.29 6.09 -4.86
C LEU A 154 1.15 6.82 -4.13
N ASP A 155 0.06 7.17 -4.84
CA ASP A 155 -1.14 7.73 -4.23
C ASP A 155 -1.85 6.72 -3.32
N TYR A 156 -2.00 5.46 -3.73
CA TYR A 156 -2.61 4.41 -2.89
C TYR A 156 -1.83 4.18 -1.60
N LEU A 157 -0.49 4.10 -1.66
CA LEU A 157 0.35 3.95 -0.48
C LEU A 157 0.23 5.17 0.45
N LYS A 158 0.13 6.38 -0.12
CA LYS A 158 -0.08 7.61 0.65
C LYS A 158 -1.41 7.59 1.41
N ARG A 159 -2.51 7.25 0.73
CA ARG A 159 -3.84 7.18 1.35
C ARG A 159 -3.91 6.08 2.40
N LEU A 160 -3.30 4.93 2.15
CA LEU A 160 -3.16 3.88 3.15
C LEU A 160 -2.38 4.37 4.37
N ALA A 161 -1.23 5.02 4.18
CA ALA A 161 -0.37 5.50 5.27
C ALA A 161 -1.01 6.60 6.13
N LEU A 162 -1.83 7.47 5.52
CA LEU A 162 -2.43 8.62 6.20
C LEU A 162 -3.85 8.35 6.73
N HIS A 163 -4.61 7.52 6.02
CA HIS A 163 -6.05 7.35 6.25
C HIS A 163 -6.47 5.91 6.52
N GLY A 164 -5.58 4.93 6.29
CA GLY A 164 -5.93 3.52 6.41
C GLY A 164 -6.79 3.02 5.25
N GLU A 165 -6.80 3.74 4.12
CA GLU A 165 -7.57 3.36 2.93
C GLU A 165 -6.94 2.15 2.24
N TYR A 166 -7.76 1.14 1.97
CA TYR A 166 -7.32 -0.07 1.28
C TYR A 166 -6.80 0.26 -0.14
N PRO A 167 -5.56 -0.14 -0.50
CA PRO A 167 -4.93 0.26 -1.77
C PRO A 167 -5.39 -0.59 -2.97
N GLY A 168 -6.19 -1.65 -2.73
CA GLY A 168 -6.55 -2.65 -3.72
C GLY A 168 -5.56 -3.81 -3.79
N ASP A 169 -6.05 -4.97 -4.22
CA ASP A 169 -5.33 -6.25 -4.10
C ASP A 169 -4.06 -6.24 -4.94
N LEU A 170 -4.10 -5.66 -6.14
CA LEU A 170 -2.91 -5.56 -7.00
C LEU A 170 -1.74 -4.83 -6.30
N THR A 171 -2.02 -3.70 -5.64
CA THR A 171 -1.01 -2.94 -4.90
C THR A 171 -0.59 -3.67 -3.63
N ALA A 172 -1.53 -4.31 -2.94
CA ALA A 172 -1.24 -5.12 -1.76
C ALA A 172 -0.33 -6.32 -2.09
N ILE A 173 -0.59 -7.04 -3.19
CA ILE A 173 0.24 -8.15 -3.70
C ILE A 173 1.63 -7.64 -4.03
N ARG A 174 1.74 -6.56 -4.81
CA ARG A 174 3.05 -6.04 -5.24
C ARG A 174 3.96 -5.62 -4.09
N HIS A 175 3.37 -5.21 -2.99
CA HIS A 175 4.08 -4.73 -1.82
C HIS A 175 4.12 -5.72 -0.66
N GLY A 176 3.64 -6.96 -0.86
CA GLY A 176 3.66 -7.99 0.17
C GLY A 176 2.79 -7.65 1.39
N LEU A 177 1.72 -6.89 1.18
CA LEU A 177 0.76 -6.51 2.24
C LEU A 177 -0.37 -7.53 2.39
N MET A 178 -0.53 -8.46 1.43
CA MET A 178 -1.64 -9.43 1.42
C MET A 178 -1.69 -10.28 2.68
N ASP A 179 -0.55 -10.79 3.17
CA ASP A 179 -0.52 -11.62 4.37
C ASP A 179 -1.04 -10.87 5.60
N MET A 180 -0.80 -9.55 5.67
CA MET A 180 -1.30 -8.70 6.75
C MET A 180 -2.82 -8.48 6.64
N TYR A 181 -3.33 -8.33 5.41
CA TYR A 181 -4.77 -8.22 5.17
C TYR A 181 -5.49 -9.54 5.42
N GLN A 182 -4.93 -10.67 5.00
CA GLN A 182 -5.46 -12.00 5.29
C GLN A 182 -5.56 -12.22 6.80
N LYS A 183 -4.53 -11.82 7.56
CA LYS A 183 -4.57 -11.87 9.01
C LYS A 183 -5.71 -11.03 9.61
N ILE A 184 -6.03 -9.87 9.04
CA ILE A 184 -7.18 -9.07 9.46
C ILE A 184 -8.49 -9.81 9.17
N GLU A 185 -8.64 -10.40 7.99
CA GLU A 185 -9.84 -11.19 7.65
C GLU A 185 -10.04 -12.38 8.59
N ASP A 186 -8.96 -13.10 8.90
CA ASP A 186 -8.99 -14.25 9.83
C ASP A 186 -9.41 -13.80 11.24
N LEU A 187 -8.89 -12.66 11.71
CA LEU A 187 -9.29 -12.06 12.98
C LEU A 187 -10.75 -11.59 12.95
N GLU A 188 -11.20 -10.97 11.86
CA GLU A 188 -12.60 -10.53 11.70
C GLU A 188 -13.57 -11.73 11.67
N TRP A 189 -13.15 -12.87 11.11
CA TRP A 189 -13.90 -14.12 11.15
C TRP A 189 -14.00 -14.68 12.58
N GLU A 190 -12.88 -14.80 13.30
CA GLU A 190 -12.88 -15.27 14.69
C GLU A 190 -13.67 -14.31 15.59
N ARG A 191 -13.56 -12.99 15.39
CA ARG A 191 -14.40 -12.00 16.08
C ARG A 191 -15.88 -12.28 15.88
N ALA A 192 -16.30 -12.52 14.64
CA ALA A 192 -17.70 -12.78 14.33
C ALA A 192 -18.20 -14.08 14.96
N LYS A 193 -17.33 -15.09 15.08
CA LYS A 193 -17.61 -16.35 15.76
C LYS A 193 -17.74 -16.16 17.28
N GLU A 194 -16.86 -15.39 17.93
CA GLU A 194 -16.97 -15.05 19.35
C GLU A 194 -18.24 -14.26 19.66
N MET A 195 -18.59 -13.30 18.80
CA MET A 195 -19.83 -12.54 18.93
C MET A 195 -21.09 -13.42 18.80
N ARG A 196 -21.07 -14.46 17.96
CA ARG A 196 -22.18 -15.43 17.87
C ARG A 196 -22.29 -16.34 19.09
N ALA A 197 -21.24 -16.44 19.89
CA ALA A 197 -21.19 -17.19 21.14
C ALA A 197 -21.40 -16.30 22.38
N ASP A 198 -21.79 -15.03 22.19
CA ASP A 198 -21.96 -14.01 23.25
C ASP A 198 -20.68 -13.75 24.08
N ASN A 199 -19.51 -14.07 23.54
CA ASN A 199 -18.21 -13.86 24.18
C ASN A 199 -17.66 -12.45 23.92
N HIS A 200 -18.35 -11.43 24.43
CA HIS A 200 -18.01 -10.02 24.17
C HIS A 200 -16.58 -9.65 24.60
N TRP A 201 -16.08 -10.17 25.72
CA TRP A 201 -14.71 -9.89 26.18
C TRP A 201 -13.63 -10.41 25.21
N SER A 202 -13.84 -11.60 24.64
CA SER A 202 -12.94 -12.17 23.64
C SER A 202 -13.00 -11.36 22.34
N ALA A 203 -14.21 -11.00 21.90
CA ALA A 203 -14.42 -10.16 20.73
C ALA A 203 -13.73 -8.78 20.86
N ASP A 204 -13.78 -8.14 22.03
CA ASP A 204 -13.11 -6.86 22.28
C ASP A 204 -11.57 -6.97 22.21
N SER A 205 -11.02 -8.09 22.69
CA SER A 205 -9.58 -8.39 22.56
C SER A 205 -9.18 -8.58 21.10
N ILE A 206 -10.01 -9.27 20.32
CA ILE A 206 -9.80 -9.45 18.88
C ILE A 206 -9.91 -8.10 18.14
N ASP A 207 -10.84 -7.22 18.53
CA ASP A 207 -10.93 -5.86 17.99
C ASP A 207 -9.63 -5.07 18.19
N ALA A 208 -9.03 -5.15 19.38
CA ALA A 208 -7.73 -4.53 19.64
C ALA A 208 -6.63 -5.11 18.73
N ALA A 209 -6.61 -6.42 18.52
CA ALA A 209 -5.67 -7.07 17.61
C ALA A 209 -5.87 -6.63 16.15
N ILE A 210 -7.11 -6.48 15.69
CA ILE A 210 -7.44 -5.95 14.36
C ILE A 210 -6.93 -4.52 14.21
N GLN A 211 -7.11 -3.65 15.21
CA GLN A 211 -6.59 -2.29 15.15
C GLN A 211 -5.06 -2.26 15.12
N GLU A 212 -4.38 -3.11 15.88
CA GLU A 212 -2.92 -3.19 15.85
C GLU A 212 -2.39 -3.64 14.49
N GLU A 213 -3.00 -4.65 13.87
CA GLU A 213 -2.63 -5.09 12.52
C GLU A 213 -2.92 -3.99 11.47
N LYS A 214 -4.06 -3.30 11.55
CA LYS A 214 -4.34 -2.12 10.70
C LYS A 214 -3.26 -1.05 10.88
N GLY A 215 -2.81 -0.80 12.12
CA GLY A 215 -1.73 0.13 12.43
C GLY A 215 -0.37 -0.31 11.87
N ARG A 216 -0.06 -1.61 11.86
CA ARG A 216 1.14 -2.18 11.21
C ARG A 216 1.12 -1.96 9.71
N ILE A 217 0.01 -2.26 9.04
CA ILE A 217 -0.15 -2.03 7.60
C ILE A 217 0.06 -0.56 7.25
N MET A 218 -0.53 0.36 8.01
CA MET A 218 -0.35 1.80 7.79
C MET A 218 1.11 2.24 7.94
N ARG A 219 1.84 1.69 8.91
CA ARG A 219 3.27 1.95 9.10
C ARG A 219 4.10 1.38 7.95
N SER A 220 3.85 0.15 7.51
CA SER A 220 4.49 -0.46 6.34
C SER A 220 4.24 0.34 5.06
N ALA A 221 3.02 0.81 4.84
CA ALA A 221 2.67 1.66 3.71
C ALA A 221 3.42 2.99 3.75
N SER A 222 3.56 3.60 4.94
CA SER A 222 4.36 4.82 5.13
C SER A 222 5.81 4.57 4.73
N ASP A 223 6.40 3.45 5.14
CA ASP A 223 7.79 3.13 4.84
C ASP A 223 8.01 2.89 3.33
N LEU A 224 7.09 2.18 2.69
CA LEU A 224 7.08 1.96 1.24
C LEU A 224 6.93 3.28 0.45
N TYR A 225 6.02 4.15 0.87
CA TYR A 225 5.83 5.47 0.27
C TYR A 225 7.11 6.29 0.36
N GLU A 226 7.72 6.35 1.54
CA GLU A 226 8.91 7.16 1.78
C GLU A 226 10.14 6.63 1.03
N GLN A 227 10.29 5.31 0.94
CA GLN A 227 11.32 4.67 0.13
C GLN A 227 11.18 5.06 -1.35
N LYS A 228 9.95 5.09 -1.88
CA LYS A 228 9.69 5.45 -3.29
C LYS A 228 9.97 6.92 -3.61
N VAL A 229 9.69 7.84 -2.68
CA VAL A 229 9.93 9.29 -2.90
C VAL A 229 11.34 9.74 -2.51
N GLN A 230 12.17 8.86 -1.94
CA GLN A 230 13.58 9.12 -1.60
C GLN A 230 13.77 10.41 -0.78
N GLY A 231 12.85 10.68 0.16
CA GLY A 231 12.86 11.87 1.02
C GLY A 231 12.37 13.18 0.37
N LYS A 232 12.02 13.18 -0.93
CA LYS A 232 11.39 14.34 -1.60
C LYS A 232 9.87 14.29 -1.44
N PHE A 233 9.41 14.52 -0.22
CA PHE A 233 7.98 14.50 0.09
C PHE A 233 7.24 15.64 -0.60
N PRO A 234 6.11 15.35 -1.29
CA PRO A 234 5.15 16.38 -1.67
C PRO A 234 4.69 17.20 -0.46
N ASP A 235 4.41 18.49 -0.67
CA ASP A 235 4.09 19.43 0.41
C ASP A 235 2.89 19.00 1.26
N ASP A 236 1.90 18.36 0.64
CA ASP A 236 0.71 17.90 1.34
C ASP A 236 0.99 16.73 2.29
N TYR A 237 1.82 15.78 1.87
CA TYR A 237 2.32 14.68 2.72
C TYR A 237 3.18 15.24 3.85
N ARG A 238 4.08 16.18 3.57
CA ARG A 238 4.91 16.82 4.59
C ARG A 238 4.07 17.57 5.63
N LYS A 239 3.03 18.28 5.20
CA LYS A 239 2.06 18.94 6.10
C LYS A 239 1.32 17.92 6.96
N ALA A 240 0.94 16.77 6.40
CA ALA A 240 0.29 15.69 7.15
C ALA A 240 1.21 15.14 8.24
N LEU A 241 2.46 14.80 7.92
CA LEU A 241 3.45 14.34 8.90
C LEU A 241 3.74 15.39 9.99
N HIS A 242 3.76 16.68 9.64
CA HIS A 242 3.94 17.73 10.64
C HIS A 242 2.77 17.79 11.63
N ARG A 243 1.52 17.59 11.16
CA ARG A 243 0.35 17.49 12.03
C ARG A 243 0.43 16.27 12.94
N GLU A 244 0.80 15.11 12.40
CA GLU A 244 1.02 13.89 13.20
C GLU A 244 2.06 14.16 14.29
N ARG A 245 3.19 14.78 13.93
CA ARG A 245 4.25 15.16 14.88
C ARG A 245 3.73 16.05 16.00
N MET A 246 2.91 17.05 15.69
CA MET A 246 2.40 17.97 16.71
C MET A 246 1.48 17.26 17.71
N VAL A 247 0.62 16.36 17.23
CA VAL A 247 -0.26 15.55 18.08
C VAL A 247 0.56 14.65 18.99
N LEU A 248 1.51 13.89 18.42
CA LEU A 248 2.35 12.97 19.19
C LEU A 248 3.22 13.69 20.22
N HIS A 249 3.73 14.87 19.88
CA HIS A 249 4.47 15.71 20.82
C HIS A 249 3.58 16.22 21.98
N GLY A 250 2.36 16.65 21.69
CA GLY A 250 1.41 17.05 22.75
C GLY A 250 1.10 15.90 23.70
N LEU A 251 0.76 14.74 23.13
CA LEU A 251 0.43 13.54 23.87
C LEU A 251 1.60 12.98 24.67
N SER A 252 2.83 12.99 24.13
CA SER A 252 3.99 12.46 24.86
C SER A 252 4.31 13.26 26.12
N GLN A 253 4.12 14.59 26.06
CA GLN A 253 4.39 15.49 27.19
C GLN A 253 3.28 15.47 28.23
N LYS A 254 2.03 15.67 27.79
CA LYS A 254 0.89 15.95 28.69
C LYS A 254 -0.11 14.79 28.81
N GLY A 255 -0.04 13.80 27.92
CA GLY A 255 -1.11 12.83 27.76
C GLY A 255 -2.33 13.43 27.06
N TRP A 256 -3.43 12.69 27.06
CA TRP A 256 -4.72 13.19 26.59
C TRP A 256 -5.38 14.08 27.65
N ASP A 257 -5.95 15.20 27.19
CA ASP A 257 -6.58 16.24 28.01
C ASP A 257 -8.10 16.06 28.17
N GLY A 258 -8.67 15.02 27.56
CA GLY A 258 -10.12 14.75 27.58
C GLY A 258 -10.93 15.49 26.52
N GLN A 259 -10.34 16.47 25.81
CA GLN A 259 -11.06 17.37 24.90
C GLN A 259 -10.54 17.33 23.48
N THR A 260 -9.22 17.15 23.32
CA THR A 260 -8.57 17.15 22.01
C THR A 260 -9.07 15.97 21.20
N LYS A 261 -9.72 16.27 20.08
CA LYS A 261 -10.14 15.26 19.09
C LYS A 261 -8.94 14.82 18.28
N ILE A 262 -8.66 13.52 18.30
CA ILE A 262 -7.55 12.92 17.55
C ILE A 262 -8.14 12.06 16.43
N PRO A 263 -7.66 12.22 15.18
CA PRO A 263 -8.13 11.39 14.07
C PRO A 263 -7.93 9.90 14.35
N LYS A 264 -8.98 9.10 14.11
CA LYS A 264 -8.93 7.63 14.28
C LYS A 264 -7.75 6.98 13.51
N PRO A 265 -7.43 7.36 12.25
CA PRO A 265 -6.28 6.79 11.56
C PRO A 265 -4.95 7.00 12.29
N LEU A 266 -4.77 8.15 12.95
CA LEU A 266 -3.57 8.42 13.75
C LEU A 266 -3.53 7.51 14.99
N LEU A 267 -4.67 7.35 15.68
CA LEU A 267 -4.76 6.46 16.83
C LEU A 267 -4.39 5.01 16.46
N VAL A 268 -4.87 4.54 15.31
CA VAL A 268 -4.59 3.19 14.80
C VAL A 268 -3.13 3.06 14.39
N LYS A 269 -2.61 3.96 13.54
CA LYS A 269 -1.22 3.97 13.05
C LYS A 269 -0.18 3.90 14.18
N TYR A 270 -0.45 4.59 15.28
CA TYR A 270 0.48 4.70 16.41
C TYR A 270 0.13 3.80 17.60
N GLY A 271 -0.81 2.85 17.46
CA GLY A 271 -1.14 1.90 18.53
C GLY A 271 -1.77 2.54 19.77
N LEU A 272 -2.49 3.65 19.58
CA LEU A 272 -3.17 4.39 20.64
C LEU A 272 -4.65 4.02 20.77
N ALA A 273 -5.24 3.40 19.74
CA ALA A 273 -6.68 3.15 19.64
C ALA A 273 -7.25 2.42 20.86
N GLU A 274 -6.58 1.37 21.33
CA GLU A 274 -7.03 0.58 22.49
C GLU A 274 -7.07 1.44 23.77
N SER A 275 -5.99 2.17 24.07
CA SER A 275 -5.93 2.99 25.29
C SER A 275 -6.94 4.12 25.28
N PHE A 276 -7.19 4.74 24.11
CA PHE A 276 -8.26 5.71 23.95
C PHE A 276 -9.64 5.07 24.13
N GLY A 277 -9.85 3.86 23.59
CA GLY A 277 -11.08 3.09 23.79
C GLY A 277 -11.34 2.81 25.26
N LYS A 278 -10.35 2.28 25.99
CA LYS A 278 -10.49 1.98 27.43
C LYS A 278 -10.76 3.22 28.29
N ILE A 279 -10.19 4.38 27.93
CA ILE A 279 -10.55 5.65 28.59
C ILE A 279 -11.99 6.03 28.27
N SER A 280 -12.41 5.92 27.00
CA SER A 280 -13.78 6.22 26.59
C SER A 280 -14.79 5.33 27.32
N ASP A 281 -14.54 4.03 27.41
CA ASP A 281 -15.40 3.07 28.11
C ASP A 281 -15.51 3.42 29.60
N ALA A 282 -14.40 3.75 30.25
CA ALA A 282 -14.38 4.17 31.65
C ALA A 282 -15.19 5.44 31.89
N LEU A 283 -15.09 6.41 30.97
CA LEU A 283 -15.84 7.66 31.06
C LEU A 283 -17.33 7.46 30.78
N MET A 284 -17.70 6.56 29.88
CA MET A 284 -19.10 6.21 29.64
C MET A 284 -19.71 5.49 30.84
N ASP A 285 -18.99 4.52 31.43
CA ASP A 285 -19.39 3.86 32.67
C ASP A 285 -19.57 4.88 33.82
N TYR A 286 -18.64 5.82 33.93
CA TYR A 286 -18.74 6.92 34.90
C TYR A 286 -20.01 7.77 34.72
N ILE A 287 -20.35 8.16 33.48
CA ILE A 287 -21.57 8.93 33.20
C ILE A 287 -22.82 8.15 33.65
N ILE A 288 -22.88 6.84 33.35
CA ILE A 288 -23.99 5.97 33.76
C ILE A 288 -24.05 5.85 35.29
N ARG A 289 -22.91 5.72 35.97
CA ARG A 289 -22.85 5.63 37.43
C ARG A 289 -23.27 6.94 38.12
N CYS A 290 -22.95 8.10 37.54
CA CYS A 290 -23.43 9.39 38.02
C CYS A 290 -24.97 9.46 38.03
N ASP A 291 -25.64 8.94 36.98
CA ASP A 291 -27.11 8.88 36.93
C ASP A 291 -27.70 7.99 38.05
N MET A 292 -26.90 7.06 38.58
CA MET A 292 -27.24 6.17 39.69
C MET A 292 -26.79 6.70 41.06
N GLY A 293 -26.22 7.91 41.11
CA GLY A 293 -25.76 8.58 42.33
C GLY A 293 -24.34 8.23 42.79
N ASP A 294 -23.55 7.56 41.96
CA ASP A 294 -22.12 7.32 42.21
C ASP A 294 -21.24 8.24 41.35
N ASP A 295 -20.76 9.31 41.97
CA ASP A 295 -19.91 10.32 41.34
C ASP A 295 -18.40 9.97 41.39
N THR A 296 -18.04 8.71 41.65
CA THR A 296 -16.63 8.30 41.75
C THR A 296 -15.97 8.25 40.37
N TYR A 297 -15.16 9.27 40.09
CA TYR A 297 -14.39 9.38 38.84
C TYR A 297 -13.35 8.24 38.69
N PRO A 298 -13.22 7.60 37.50
CA PRO A 298 -12.33 6.46 37.25
C PRO A 298 -10.85 6.84 37.13
N LYS A 299 -10.31 7.53 38.14
CA LYS A 299 -8.96 8.14 38.14
C LYS A 299 -7.85 7.14 37.83
N HIS A 300 -7.95 5.92 38.36
CA HIS A 300 -6.92 4.89 38.16
C HIS A 300 -6.88 4.38 36.72
N MET A 301 -8.03 4.07 36.12
CA MET A 301 -8.11 3.56 34.75
C MET A 301 -7.68 4.63 33.74
N VAL A 302 -8.19 5.85 33.89
CA VAL A 302 -7.79 6.99 33.06
C VAL A 302 -6.30 7.27 33.22
N GLY A 303 -5.79 7.30 34.45
CA GLY A 303 -4.37 7.54 34.72
C GLY A 303 -3.44 6.47 34.14
N HIS A 304 -3.86 5.19 34.19
CA HIS A 304 -3.09 4.08 33.63
C HIS A 304 -2.97 4.19 32.10
N HIS A 305 -4.09 4.28 31.38
CA HIS A 305 -4.08 4.37 29.92
C HIS A 305 -3.47 5.68 29.42
N ASN A 306 -3.59 6.78 30.18
CA ASN A 306 -2.92 8.02 29.83
C ASN A 306 -1.39 7.89 29.88
N ARG A 307 -0.83 7.10 30.82
CA ARG A 307 0.62 6.80 30.82
C ARG A 307 1.04 5.98 29.59
N ILE A 308 0.22 5.01 29.17
CA ILE A 308 0.47 4.23 27.94
C ILE A 308 0.45 5.15 26.72
N ILE A 309 -0.55 6.04 26.62
CA ILE A 309 -0.64 7.03 25.54
C ILE A 309 0.60 7.91 25.48
N LYS A 310 1.08 8.41 26.63
CA LYS A 310 2.31 9.22 26.68
C LYS A 310 3.50 8.46 26.12
N GLU A 311 3.69 7.22 26.57
CA GLU A 311 4.84 6.41 26.17
C GLU A 311 4.78 6.00 24.69
N GLN A 312 3.63 5.51 24.21
CA GLN A 312 3.47 5.17 22.79
C GLN A 312 3.60 6.40 21.89
N SER A 313 3.11 7.56 22.34
CA SER A 313 3.27 8.81 21.59
C SER A 313 4.73 9.26 21.54
N ARG A 314 5.51 9.05 22.61
CA ARG A 314 6.96 9.30 22.62
C ARG A 314 7.69 8.42 21.60
N ILE A 315 7.41 7.11 21.60
CA ILE A 315 8.01 6.17 20.65
C ILE A 315 7.63 6.53 19.20
N GLY A 316 6.35 6.83 18.96
CA GLY A 316 5.85 7.26 17.66
C GLY A 316 6.50 8.56 17.18
N LEU A 317 6.67 9.53 18.08
CA LEU A 317 7.33 10.81 17.81
C LEU A 317 8.79 10.60 17.41
N GLU A 318 9.55 9.81 18.17
CA GLU A 318 10.96 9.52 17.88
C GLU A 318 11.12 8.93 16.48
N ARG A 319 10.31 7.92 16.14
CA ARG A 319 10.31 7.32 14.80
C ARG A 319 9.99 8.34 13.71
N LEU A 320 9.02 9.22 13.96
CA LEU A 320 8.63 10.25 12.99
C LEU A 320 9.70 11.35 12.83
N GLU A 321 10.38 11.72 13.91
CA GLU A 321 11.48 12.69 13.86
C GLU A 321 12.69 12.14 13.11
N HIS A 322 13.01 10.85 13.30
CA HIS A 322 14.02 10.16 12.50
C HIS A 322 13.73 10.22 11.00
N ARG A 323 12.47 10.12 10.60
CA ARG A 323 12.03 10.17 9.20
C ARG A 323 12.05 11.58 8.63
N LEU A 324 11.55 12.57 9.38
CA LEU A 324 11.45 13.96 8.91
C LEU A 324 12.78 14.70 8.87
N PHE A 325 13.74 14.34 9.73
CA PHE A 325 15.01 15.04 9.87
C PHE A 325 16.20 14.08 9.92
N PRO A 326 16.47 13.31 8.84
CA PRO A 326 17.56 12.35 8.82
C PRO A 326 18.93 13.02 9.08
N ASP A 327 19.12 14.27 8.62
CA ASP A 327 20.38 15.01 8.80
C ASP A 327 20.62 15.51 10.24
N LYS A 328 19.55 15.70 11.04
CA LYS A 328 19.71 16.05 12.46
C LYS A 328 20.20 14.87 13.31
N ASN A 329 20.01 13.65 12.80
CA ASN A 329 20.37 12.39 13.47
C ASN A 329 21.67 11.77 12.94
N LYS A 330 22.35 12.43 12.00
CA LYS A 330 23.77 12.15 11.77
C LYS A 330 24.53 12.60 13.02
N PRO A 331 25.40 11.77 13.62
CA PRO A 331 26.27 12.25 14.68
C PRO A 331 26.98 13.49 14.15
N LYS A 332 26.83 14.62 14.83
CA LYS A 332 27.63 15.80 14.57
C LYS A 332 29.08 15.36 14.76
N LEU A 333 29.79 15.08 13.67
CA LEU A 333 31.24 15.07 13.67
C LEU A 333 31.62 16.49 14.10
N HIS A 334 31.86 16.67 15.39
CA HIS A 334 32.47 17.88 15.90
C HIS A 334 33.78 18.07 15.12
N PRO A 335 34.01 19.21 14.47
CA PRO A 335 35.28 19.49 13.80
C PRO A 335 36.48 19.63 14.77
N ALA A 336 36.30 19.28 16.05
CA ALA A 336 37.28 19.44 17.10
C ALA A 336 38.13 18.18 17.37
N SER A 337 37.99 17.11 16.59
CA SER A 337 38.84 15.90 16.72
C SER A 337 39.78 15.63 15.53
N LEU A 338 39.91 16.57 14.58
CA LEU A 338 41.04 16.60 13.64
C LEU A 338 42.17 17.47 14.22
N GLY A 339 42.62 17.11 15.42
CA GLY A 339 43.75 17.72 16.13
C GLY A 339 44.82 16.69 16.42
N THR A 340 45.78 16.57 15.51
CA THR A 340 47.15 16.06 15.74
C THR A 340 47.28 14.74 16.53
N HIS A 341 47.04 13.59 15.88
CA HIS A 341 47.79 12.39 16.26
C HIS A 341 49.21 12.51 15.68
N LYS A 342 50.14 13.02 16.50
CA LYS A 342 51.57 12.76 16.30
C LYS A 342 51.76 11.24 16.30
N MET A 343 52.30 10.72 15.20
CA MET A 343 52.84 9.35 15.12
C MET A 343 53.78 9.10 16.32
N PRO A 344 53.69 7.95 17.01
CA PRO A 344 54.68 7.57 18.00
C PRO A 344 56.05 7.44 17.34
N ILE A 345 57.05 8.15 17.87
CA ILE A 345 58.45 8.23 17.40
C ILE A 345 59.14 6.84 17.29
N ARG A 346 58.52 5.77 17.82
CA ARG A 346 59.09 4.42 17.82
C ARG A 346 58.88 3.62 16.52
N LEU A 347 58.06 4.10 15.58
CA LEU A 347 57.81 3.41 14.30
C LEU A 347 58.47 4.06 13.07
N GLN A 348 59.06 5.26 13.20
CA GLN A 348 59.78 5.91 12.09
C GLN A 348 61.23 5.40 11.91
N ASN A 349 61.83 4.78 12.92
CA ASN A 349 63.22 4.30 12.86
C ASN A 349 63.39 2.86 12.32
N GLN A 350 62.31 2.15 11.99
CA GLN A 350 62.39 0.82 11.37
C GLN A 350 62.17 0.83 9.85
N VAL A 351 61.50 1.84 9.30
CA VAL A 351 61.23 1.92 7.85
C VAL A 351 62.39 2.55 7.06
N SER A 352 63.33 3.24 7.72
CA SER A 352 64.47 3.90 7.06
C SER A 352 65.71 3.01 6.85
N LYS A 353 65.67 1.72 7.20
CA LYS A 353 66.83 0.80 7.06
C LYS A 353 66.71 -0.30 6.00
N GLU A 354 65.56 -0.47 5.34
CA GLU A 354 65.39 -1.58 4.37
C GLU A 354 65.40 -1.21 2.88
N ASN A 355 65.50 0.06 2.49
CA ASN A 355 65.56 0.44 1.06
C ASN A 355 66.83 1.22 0.70
N LYS A 356 68.01 0.63 0.96
CA LYS A 356 69.27 1.02 0.31
C LYS A 356 69.75 -0.10 -0.64
N GLY A 357 69.70 0.20 -1.93
CA GLY A 357 70.25 -0.62 -3.02
C GLY A 357 69.19 -1.54 -3.64
N ILE A 358 68.99 -1.61 -4.96
CA ILE A 358 69.98 -1.64 -6.03
C ILE A 358 69.40 -1.02 -7.32
N LYS A 359 70.32 -0.43 -8.10
CA LYS A 359 70.19 0.41 -9.29
C LYS A 359 69.54 -0.26 -10.51
N ILE A 360 68.76 0.55 -11.23
CA ILE A 360 68.43 0.39 -12.66
C ILE A 360 69.70 0.64 -13.50
N ARG A 361 69.98 -0.23 -14.48
CA ARG A 361 70.79 0.10 -15.67
C ARG A 361 69.82 0.26 -16.84
N LEU A 362 70.07 1.32 -17.64
CA LEU A 362 69.36 1.73 -18.84
C LEU A 362 69.18 0.59 -19.86
#